data_AF-A0A916P841-F1
#
_entry.id   AF-A0A916P841-F1
#
_cell.length_a   1.000
_cell.length_b   1.000
_cell.length_c   1.000
_cell.angle_alpha   90.00
_cell.angle_beta   90.00
_cell.angle_gamma   90.00
#
_symmetry.space_group_name_H-M   'P 1'
#
loop_
_entity.id
_entity.type
_entity.pdbx_description
1 polymer ?
#
loop_
_entity_poly.entity_id
_entity_poly.type
_entity_poly.pdbx_seq_one_letter_code
_entity_poly.pdbx_strand_id
1 'polypeptide(L)'
;MVAATIMVCFHLGILTAIPMGVPLEWNVFMIFGVLSLFVGHACLGLADVKNPVPLAILIAVVAGIVIAGNVFPRKISFLAAMRYYAGNWDTTLWCIKPSAEDKINRGIVAIASMPAAQLERFYGKDRAQIPMYLGYAFRAMNSHGRALFTLAHRAMAGHDEDDYVITDGERVCSTAVGWNFGDGHLHNEQLIAAMQQRCGFQPGEVRVVLLDAQPIHRQTQEYRLVDAATGEFERGYVRVADMVNRQPWDDDVPVHVLPG
;
A
#
# COMPACT_ATOMS: atom_id res chain seq x y z
N MET A 1 37.05 -0.05 -1.08
CA MET A 1 37.03 -0.12 0.40
C MET A 1 36.08 0.88 1.03
N VAL A 2 36.26 2.20 0.84
CA VAL A 2 35.40 3.23 1.49
C VAL A 2 33.90 2.99 1.28
N ALA A 3 33.45 2.77 0.05
CA ALA A 3 32.03 2.51 -0.24
C ALA A 3 31.50 1.24 0.44
N ALA A 4 32.27 0.14 0.42
CA ALA A 4 31.89 -1.10 1.07
C ALA A 4 31.77 -0.92 2.60
N THR A 5 32.72 -0.20 3.22
CA THR A 5 32.65 0.13 4.65
C THR A 5 31.41 0.95 4.98
N ILE A 6 31.10 1.98 4.19
CA ILE A 6 29.89 2.80 4.38
C ILE A 6 28.63 1.93 4.28
N MET A 7 28.53 1.08 3.25
CA MET A 7 27.37 0.19 3.06
C MET A 7 27.21 -0.81 4.21
N VAL A 8 28.31 -1.40 4.70
CA VAL A 8 28.26 -2.32 5.85
C VAL A 8 27.82 -1.58 7.11
N CYS A 9 28.39 -0.41 7.41
CA CYS A 9 27.97 0.41 8.54
C CYS A 9 26.49 0.82 8.45
N PHE A 10 26.01 1.17 7.25
CA PHE A 10 24.61 1.49 7.00
C PHE A 10 23.69 0.31 7.31
N HIS A 11 23.97 -0.88 6.77
CA HIS A 11 23.18 -2.08 7.03
C HIS A 11 23.26 -2.54 8.49
N LEU A 12 24.41 -2.38 9.16
CA LEU A 12 24.54 -2.64 10.60
C LEU A 12 23.70 -1.66 11.41
N GLY A 13 23.69 -0.37 11.05
CA GLY A 13 22.85 0.64 11.68
C GLY A 13 21.37 0.26 11.61
N ILE A 14 20.89 -0.14 10.42
CA ILE A 14 19.52 -0.65 10.24
C ILE A 14 19.26 -1.88 11.12
N LEU A 15 20.19 -2.83 11.15
CA LEU A 15 20.06 -4.06 11.92
C LEU A 15 19.97 -3.82 13.43
N THR A 16 20.58 -2.74 13.92
CA THR A 16 20.52 -2.32 15.33
C THR A 16 19.34 -1.42 15.68
N ALA A 17 18.53 -1.00 14.71
CA ALA A 17 17.35 -0.17 14.93
C ALA A 17 16.11 -1.01 15.29
N ILE A 18 15.08 -0.35 15.84
CA ILE A 18 13.84 -1.03 16.27
C ILE A 18 13.17 -1.72 15.06
N PRO A 19 12.89 -3.04 15.14
CA PRO A 19 12.36 -3.82 14.03
C PRO A 19 10.86 -3.59 13.86
N MET A 20 10.47 -2.49 13.21
CA MET A 20 9.15 -2.40 12.59
C MET A 20 9.28 -2.71 11.09
N GLY A 21 8.97 -3.95 10.71
CA GLY A 21 8.83 -4.33 9.30
C GLY A 21 10.14 -4.41 8.49
N VAL A 22 11.29 -4.46 9.15
CA VAL A 22 12.59 -4.56 8.47
C VAL A 22 12.97 -6.04 8.28
N PRO A 23 13.25 -6.52 7.06
CA PRO A 23 13.77 -7.87 6.85
C PRO A 23 15.23 -7.91 7.33
N LEU A 24 15.45 -8.36 8.57
CA LEU A 24 16.78 -8.36 9.20
C LEU A 24 17.71 -9.35 8.49
N GLU A 25 17.18 -10.50 8.07
CA GLU A 25 17.88 -11.51 7.30
C GLU A 25 18.39 -10.95 5.97
N TRP A 26 17.59 -10.08 5.34
CA TRP A 26 18.00 -9.38 4.12
C TRP A 26 19.18 -8.44 4.36
N ASN A 27 19.22 -7.72 5.48
CA ASN A 27 20.35 -6.84 5.79
C ASN A 27 21.66 -7.63 6.00
N VAL A 28 21.59 -8.80 6.65
CA VAL A 28 22.76 -9.70 6.78
C VAL A 28 23.21 -10.18 5.40
N PHE A 29 22.27 -10.59 4.54
CA PHE A 29 22.58 -11.00 3.18
C PHE A 29 23.23 -9.88 2.37
N MET A 30 22.75 -8.64 2.48
CA MET A 30 23.33 -7.47 1.80
C MET A 30 24.76 -7.18 2.27
N ILE A 31 25.04 -7.28 3.58
CA ILE A 31 26.42 -7.15 4.12
C ILE A 31 27.33 -8.21 3.50
N PHE A 32 26.90 -9.47 3.51
CA PHE A 32 27.65 -10.57 2.89
C PHE A 32 27.88 -10.32 1.39
N GLY A 33 26.84 -9.92 0.66
CA GLY A 33 26.93 -9.62 -0.77
C GLY A 33 27.91 -8.48 -1.07
N VAL A 34 27.88 -7.40 -0.28
CA VAL A 34 28.80 -6.28 -0.42
C VAL A 34 30.26 -6.72 -0.21
N LEU A 35 30.52 -7.48 0.85
CA LEU A 35 31.87 -7.98 1.15
C LEU A 35 32.34 -8.97 0.09
N SER A 36 31.48 -9.90 -0.33
CA SER A 36 31.82 -10.90 -1.33
C SER A 36 32.13 -10.25 -2.69
N LEU A 37 31.23 -9.40 -3.19
CA LEU A 37 31.34 -8.82 -4.54
C LEU A 37 32.36 -7.69 -4.62
N PHE A 38 32.37 -6.76 -3.65
CA PHE A 38 33.14 -5.51 -3.75
C PHE A 38 34.41 -5.49 -2.88
N VAL A 39 34.66 -6.53 -2.09
CA VAL A 39 35.93 -6.71 -1.36
C VAL A 39 36.63 -8.00 -1.81
N GLY A 40 35.96 -9.15 -1.73
CA GLY A 40 36.51 -10.45 -2.12
C GLY A 40 36.80 -10.58 -3.62
N HIS A 41 35.97 -9.95 -4.46
CA HIS A 41 36.07 -10.00 -5.93
C HIS A 41 36.30 -8.62 -6.56
N ALA A 42 36.94 -7.70 -5.83
CA ALA A 42 37.13 -6.32 -6.26
C ALA A 42 37.96 -6.15 -7.57
N CYS A 43 38.68 -7.19 -8.00
CA CYS A 43 39.41 -7.20 -9.26
C CYS A 43 38.53 -7.42 -10.50
N LEU A 44 37.30 -7.90 -10.33
CA LEU A 44 36.37 -8.13 -11.43
C LEU A 44 35.61 -6.85 -11.78
N GLY A 45 35.51 -6.57 -13.09
CA GLY A 45 34.75 -5.46 -13.64
C GLY A 45 33.94 -5.86 -14.88
N LEU A 46 33.34 -4.86 -15.53
CA LEU A 46 32.52 -5.09 -16.74
C LEU A 46 33.33 -5.68 -17.91
N ALA A 47 34.64 -5.45 -17.96
CA ALA A 47 35.53 -6.00 -18.98
C ALA A 47 35.76 -7.52 -18.82
N ASP A 48 35.55 -8.07 -17.62
CA ASP A 48 35.74 -9.50 -17.33
C ASP A 48 34.51 -10.34 -17.66
N VAL A 49 33.45 -9.72 -18.19
CA VAL A 49 32.19 -10.38 -18.55
C VAL A 49 32.39 -11.26 -19.79
N LYS A 50 32.48 -12.57 -19.56
CA LYS A 50 32.66 -13.56 -20.64
C LYS A 50 31.45 -13.68 -21.58
N ASN A 51 30.24 -13.56 -21.01
CA ASN A 51 28.98 -13.70 -21.74
C ASN A 51 28.14 -12.42 -21.55
N PRO A 52 28.31 -11.40 -22.41
CA PRO A 52 27.61 -10.12 -22.23
C PRO A 52 26.12 -10.21 -22.53
N VAL A 53 25.67 -11.16 -23.35
CA VAL A 53 24.26 -11.30 -23.75
C VAL A 53 23.33 -11.60 -22.57
N PRO A 54 23.59 -12.61 -21.71
CA PRO A 54 22.79 -12.84 -20.51
C PRO A 54 22.73 -11.62 -19.56
N LEU A 55 23.85 -10.91 -19.41
CA LEU A 55 23.91 -9.70 -18.58
C LEU A 55 23.04 -8.59 -19.16
N ALA A 56 23.12 -8.36 -20.48
CA ALA A 56 22.29 -7.38 -21.17
C ALA A 56 20.80 -7.72 -21.06
N ILE A 57 20.43 -9.00 -21.19
CA ILE A 57 19.05 -9.46 -20.99
C ILE A 57 18.59 -9.19 -19.55
N LEU A 58 19.40 -9.53 -18.55
CA LEU A 58 19.08 -9.28 -17.15
C LEU A 58 18.84 -7.78 -16.90
N ILE A 59 19.72 -6.92 -17.39
CA ILE A 59 19.59 -5.46 -17.27
C ILE A 59 18.32 -4.99 -17.96
N ALA A 60 18.06 -5.46 -19.19
CA ALA A 60 16.87 -5.08 -19.95
C ALA A 60 15.57 -5.51 -19.24
N VAL A 61 15.53 -6.69 -18.62
CA VAL A 61 14.38 -7.17 -17.85
C VAL A 61 14.17 -6.32 -16.60
N VAL A 62 15.23 -6.12 -15.80
CA VAL A 62 15.12 -5.35 -14.54
C VAL A 62 14.75 -3.89 -14.82
N ALA A 63 15.47 -3.22 -15.72
CA ALA A 63 15.17 -1.84 -16.11
C ALA A 63 13.80 -1.74 -16.80
N GLY A 64 13.45 -2.72 -17.64
CA GLY A 64 12.16 -2.79 -18.31
C GLY A 64 10.99 -2.86 -17.34
N ILE A 65 11.07 -3.70 -16.30
CA ILE A 65 10.03 -3.80 -15.25
C ILE A 65 9.92 -2.49 -14.48
N VAL A 66 11.05 -1.88 -14.12
CA VAL A 66 11.06 -0.58 -13.41
C VAL A 66 10.43 0.52 -14.27
N ILE A 67 10.84 0.66 -15.53
CA ILE A 67 10.29 1.66 -16.45
C ILE A 67 8.81 1.40 -16.67
N ALA A 68 8.43 0.18 -17.04
CA ALA A 68 7.05 -0.19 -17.28
C ALA A 68 6.17 0.05 -16.05
N GLY A 69 6.67 -0.25 -14.84
CA GLY A 69 5.91 -0.05 -13.61
C GLY A 69 5.78 1.41 -13.16
N ASN A 70 6.65 2.30 -13.65
CA ASN A 70 6.48 3.74 -13.48
C ASN A 70 5.52 4.35 -14.52
N VAL A 71 5.42 3.73 -15.70
CA VAL A 71 4.48 4.16 -16.77
C VAL A 71 3.08 3.58 -16.54
N PHE A 72 2.97 2.34 -16.09
CA PHE A 72 1.72 1.59 -15.90
C PHE A 72 1.59 1.08 -14.47
N PRO A 73 1.53 1.97 -13.47
CA PRO A 73 1.62 1.58 -12.07
C PRO A 73 0.52 0.64 -11.59
N ARG A 74 -0.69 0.74 -12.16
CA ARG A 74 -1.84 -0.15 -11.88
C ARG A 74 -1.62 -1.62 -12.29
N LYS A 75 -0.60 -1.89 -13.10
CA LYS A 75 -0.32 -3.23 -13.65
C LYS A 75 0.87 -3.89 -12.98
N ILE A 76 1.77 -3.10 -12.41
CA ILE A 76 3.04 -3.57 -11.89
C ILE A 76 3.22 -3.03 -10.47
N SER A 77 3.34 -3.98 -9.54
CA SER A 77 3.60 -3.74 -8.13
C SER A 77 4.66 -2.66 -7.93
N PHE A 78 4.41 -1.77 -6.97
CA PHE A 78 5.36 -0.76 -6.54
C PHE A 78 6.70 -1.38 -6.09
N LEU A 79 6.67 -2.63 -5.59
CA LEU A 79 7.85 -3.37 -5.16
C LEU A 79 8.75 -3.72 -6.34
N ALA A 80 8.18 -4.33 -7.38
CA ALA A 80 8.92 -4.66 -8.60
C ALA A 80 9.37 -3.41 -9.36
N ALA A 81 8.57 -2.34 -9.30
CA ALA A 81 8.83 -1.07 -9.97
C ALA A 81 9.78 -0.13 -9.19
N MET A 82 10.27 -0.53 -8.01
CA MET A 82 11.13 0.28 -7.13
C MET A 82 10.51 1.62 -6.68
N ARG A 83 9.17 1.70 -6.62
CA ARG A 83 8.43 2.93 -6.25
C ARG A 83 8.27 3.11 -4.73
N TYR A 84 8.71 2.15 -3.92
CA TYR A 84 8.63 2.21 -2.45
C TYR A 84 9.45 3.35 -1.84
N TYR A 85 10.53 3.78 -2.49
CA TYR A 85 11.27 4.98 -2.09
C TYR A 85 10.61 6.28 -2.53
N ALA A 86 9.74 6.23 -3.53
CA ALA A 86 9.09 7.42 -4.09
C ALA A 86 7.80 7.79 -3.36
N GLY A 87 7.35 7.01 -2.37
CA GLY A 87 6.07 7.29 -1.72
C GLY A 87 4.85 7.01 -2.60
N ASN A 88 4.99 6.25 -3.70
CA ASN A 88 3.97 6.18 -4.75
C ASN A 88 3.51 4.73 -5.01
N TRP A 89 2.40 4.33 -4.40
CA TRP A 89 1.77 3.01 -4.56
C TRP A 89 0.24 3.12 -4.44
N ASP A 90 -0.44 2.06 -4.87
CA ASP A 90 -1.90 1.98 -4.85
C ASP A 90 -2.35 1.87 -3.39
N THR A 91 -3.39 2.60 -3.02
CA THR A 91 -3.93 2.59 -1.65
C THR A 91 -5.44 2.42 -1.69
N THR A 92 -5.99 1.80 -0.64
CA THR A 92 -7.44 1.70 -0.50
C THR A 92 -7.86 1.96 0.94
N LEU A 93 -9.04 2.53 1.11
CA LEU A 93 -9.66 2.77 2.39
C LEU A 93 -11.04 2.12 2.40
N TRP A 94 -11.34 1.32 3.42
CA TRP A 94 -12.55 0.52 3.51
C TRP A 94 -13.43 1.07 4.63
N CYS A 95 -14.62 1.54 4.27
CA CYS A 95 -15.66 1.96 5.21
C CYS A 95 -16.57 0.75 5.45
N ILE A 96 -16.53 0.20 6.66
CA ILE A 96 -17.18 -1.09 7.00
C ILE A 96 -18.21 -0.85 8.10
N LYS A 97 -19.47 -1.23 7.87
CA LYS A 97 -20.49 -1.25 8.93
C LYS A 97 -20.28 -2.44 9.89
N PRO A 98 -20.72 -2.35 11.16
CA PRO A 98 -20.67 -3.46 12.10
C PRO A 98 -21.31 -4.76 11.56
N SER A 99 -22.39 -4.65 10.78
CA SER A 99 -23.04 -5.82 10.17
C SER A 99 -22.16 -6.55 9.15
N ALA A 100 -21.27 -5.84 8.45
CA ALA A 100 -20.26 -6.43 7.58
C ALA A 100 -19.08 -7.00 8.36
N GLU A 101 -18.65 -6.34 9.44
CA GLU A 101 -17.60 -6.87 10.31
C GLU A 101 -17.98 -8.24 10.87
N ASP A 102 -19.22 -8.41 11.32
CA ASP A 102 -19.77 -9.70 11.75
C ASP A 102 -19.70 -10.78 10.66
N LYS A 103 -19.97 -10.40 9.40
CA LYS A 103 -19.88 -11.33 8.26
C LYS A 103 -18.44 -11.66 7.91
N ILE A 104 -17.51 -10.72 8.05
CA ILE A 104 -16.07 -10.94 7.89
C ILE A 104 -15.58 -11.93 8.94
N ASN A 105 -15.89 -11.68 10.22
CA ASN A 105 -15.48 -12.53 11.33
C ASN A 105 -15.99 -13.98 11.21
N ARG A 106 -17.18 -14.18 10.64
CA ARG A 106 -17.75 -15.52 10.40
C ARG A 106 -17.28 -16.16 9.09
N GLY A 107 -17.13 -15.36 8.03
CA GLY A 107 -16.93 -15.85 6.66
C GLY A 107 -15.46 -15.95 6.23
N ILE A 108 -14.54 -15.32 6.97
CA ILE A 108 -13.11 -15.31 6.65
C ILE A 108 -12.35 -16.01 7.77
N VAL A 109 -11.69 -17.12 7.41
CA VAL A 109 -10.79 -17.84 8.32
C VAL A 109 -9.45 -17.10 8.34
N ALA A 110 -9.27 -16.25 9.34
CA ALA A 110 -8.04 -15.49 9.54
C ALA A 110 -7.32 -15.93 10.82
N ILE A 111 -5.98 -16.02 10.76
CA ILE A 111 -5.16 -16.22 11.97
C ILE A 111 -5.18 -14.96 12.84
N ALA A 112 -5.24 -13.79 12.21
CA ALA A 112 -5.34 -12.50 12.86
C ALA A 112 -6.79 -12.00 12.84
N SER A 113 -7.32 -11.59 13.99
CA SER A 113 -8.61 -10.89 14.07
C SER A 113 -8.57 -9.54 13.33
N MET A 114 -9.74 -8.95 13.07
CA MET A 114 -9.83 -7.59 12.54
C MET A 114 -9.09 -6.58 13.44
N PRO A 115 -8.51 -5.50 12.88
CA PRO A 115 -7.62 -4.60 13.61
C PRO A 115 -8.26 -3.97 14.86
N ALA A 116 -9.53 -3.60 14.78
CA ALA A 116 -10.27 -3.04 15.91
C ALA A 116 -10.33 -4.04 17.07
N ALA A 117 -10.70 -5.30 16.80
CA ALA A 117 -10.73 -6.38 17.78
C ALA A 117 -9.33 -6.69 18.37
N GLN A 118 -8.27 -6.62 17.57
CA GLN A 118 -6.90 -6.79 18.07
C GLN A 118 -6.52 -5.66 19.03
N LEU A 119 -6.78 -4.41 18.66
CA LEU A 119 -6.42 -3.25 19.48
C LEU A 119 -7.26 -3.18 20.76
N GLU A 120 -8.55 -3.51 20.69
CA GLU A 120 -9.42 -3.62 21.86
C GLU A 120 -8.89 -4.64 22.87
N ARG A 121 -8.44 -5.81 22.40
CA ARG A 121 -7.88 -6.86 23.26
C ARG A 121 -6.67 -6.40 24.07
N PHE A 122 -5.81 -5.55 23.50
CA PHE A 122 -4.57 -5.12 24.14
C PHE A 122 -4.67 -3.79 24.89
N TYR A 123 -5.50 -2.85 24.41
CA TYR A 123 -5.59 -1.49 24.94
C TYR A 123 -6.91 -1.18 25.65
N GLY A 124 -7.92 -2.06 25.52
CA GLY A 124 -9.29 -1.79 25.96
C GLY A 124 -10.05 -0.90 24.97
N LYS A 125 -11.40 -0.99 24.98
CA LYS A 125 -12.29 -0.28 24.05
C LYS A 125 -11.98 1.22 23.94
N ASP A 126 -11.81 1.87 25.09
CA ASP A 126 -11.66 3.32 25.16
C ASP A 126 -10.31 3.84 24.63
N ARG A 127 -9.27 2.98 24.58
CA ARG A 127 -7.93 3.38 24.11
C ARG A 127 -7.55 2.78 22.77
N ALA A 128 -8.28 1.79 22.26
CA ALA A 128 -8.03 1.16 20.96
C ALA A 128 -8.12 2.14 19.78
N GLN A 129 -8.92 3.20 19.94
CA GLN A 129 -9.06 4.24 18.93
C GLN A 129 -7.77 5.05 18.70
N ILE A 130 -6.98 5.30 19.75
CA ILE A 130 -5.73 6.09 19.66
C ILE A 130 -4.72 5.47 18.67
N PRO A 131 -4.33 4.19 18.78
CA PRO A 131 -3.43 3.55 17.81
C PRO A 131 -4.06 3.37 16.42
N MET A 132 -5.41 3.30 16.30
CA MET A 132 -6.06 3.34 14.98
C MET A 132 -5.83 4.70 14.31
N TYR A 133 -6.13 5.79 15.02
CA TYR A 133 -5.97 7.15 14.51
C TYR A 133 -4.50 7.53 14.25
N LEU A 134 -3.55 7.00 15.01
CA LEU A 134 -2.11 7.17 14.69
C LEU A 134 -1.75 6.61 13.31
N GLY A 135 -2.31 5.46 12.93
CA GLY A 135 -2.14 4.91 11.58
C GLY A 135 -2.75 5.79 10.49
N TYR A 136 -3.91 6.38 10.77
CA TYR A 136 -4.60 7.30 9.86
C TYR A 136 -3.87 8.63 9.71
N ALA A 137 -3.38 9.19 10.80
CA ALA A 137 -2.50 10.36 10.79
C ALA A 137 -1.23 10.08 9.97
N PHE A 138 -0.60 8.91 10.16
CA PHE A 138 0.54 8.51 9.34
C PHE A 138 0.19 8.43 7.85
N ARG A 139 -0.94 7.82 7.50
CA ARG A 139 -1.41 7.78 6.10
C ARG A 139 -1.57 9.19 5.54
N ALA A 140 -2.25 10.07 6.27
CA ALA A 140 -2.54 11.45 5.86
C ALA A 140 -1.29 12.34 5.70
N MET A 141 -0.19 12.01 6.37
CA MET A 141 1.09 12.71 6.17
C MET A 141 1.69 12.47 4.77
N ASN A 142 1.28 11.41 4.07
CA ASN A 142 1.73 11.09 2.72
C ASN A 142 0.79 11.68 1.67
N SER A 143 1.30 12.01 0.49
CA SER A 143 0.55 12.69 -0.57
C SER A 143 -0.74 11.96 -0.97
N HIS A 144 -0.70 10.64 -1.18
CA HIS A 144 -1.89 9.84 -1.47
C HIS A 144 -2.90 9.82 -0.33
N GLY A 145 -2.45 9.90 0.93
CA GLY A 145 -3.33 9.87 2.09
C GLY A 145 -4.22 11.09 2.20
N ARG A 146 -3.80 12.24 1.65
CA ARG A 146 -4.57 13.48 1.68
C ARG A 146 -5.86 13.41 0.86
N ALA A 147 -5.90 12.61 -0.20
CA ALA A 147 -7.13 12.38 -0.95
C ALA A 147 -8.03 11.30 -0.34
N LEU A 148 -7.49 10.37 0.46
CA LEU A 148 -8.27 9.22 0.93
C LEU A 148 -9.45 9.60 1.81
N PHE A 149 -9.31 10.59 2.71
CA PHE A 149 -10.40 11.01 3.59
C PHE A 149 -11.47 11.81 2.85
N THR A 150 -11.08 12.71 1.94
CA THR A 150 -12.03 13.34 1.00
C THR A 150 -12.84 12.29 0.24
N LEU A 151 -12.16 11.28 -0.30
CA LEU A 151 -12.82 10.20 -1.04
C LEU A 151 -13.65 9.28 -0.13
N ALA A 152 -13.31 9.17 1.16
CA ALA A 152 -14.08 8.41 2.14
C ALA A 152 -15.45 9.06 2.40
N HIS A 153 -15.48 10.38 2.63
CA HIS A 153 -16.73 11.15 2.73
C HIS A 153 -17.59 10.96 1.48
N ARG A 154 -16.96 10.99 0.29
CA ARG A 154 -17.67 10.70 -0.97
C ARG A 154 -18.17 9.26 -1.06
N ALA A 155 -17.40 8.29 -0.59
CA ALA A 155 -17.76 6.88 -0.62
C ALA A 155 -18.99 6.57 0.26
N MET A 156 -19.12 7.30 1.37
CA MET A 156 -20.21 7.20 2.34
C MET A 156 -21.35 8.21 2.09
N ALA A 157 -21.27 9.03 1.03
CA ALA A 157 -22.29 10.02 0.73
C ALA A 157 -23.69 9.40 0.63
N GLY A 158 -24.66 9.98 1.35
CA GLY A 158 -26.02 9.46 1.46
C GLY A 158 -26.23 8.44 2.58
N HIS A 159 -25.18 8.15 3.38
CA HIS A 159 -25.24 7.36 4.59
C HIS A 159 -24.78 8.17 5.80
N ASP A 160 -25.09 7.70 7.01
CA ASP A 160 -24.49 8.21 8.24
C ASP A 160 -23.04 7.72 8.35
N GLU A 161 -22.08 8.63 8.46
CA GLU A 161 -20.65 8.27 8.55
C GLU A 161 -20.32 7.59 9.88
N ASP A 162 -21.08 7.90 10.95
CA ASP A 162 -20.89 7.32 12.28
C ASP A 162 -21.21 5.81 12.30
N ASP A 163 -21.92 5.30 11.29
CA ASP A 163 -22.18 3.87 11.10
C ASP A 163 -20.96 3.07 10.62
N TYR A 164 -19.90 3.74 10.16
CA TYR A 164 -18.78 3.10 9.49
C TYR A 164 -17.49 3.16 10.30
N VAL A 165 -16.80 2.02 10.35
CA VAL A 165 -15.40 1.96 10.76
C VAL A 165 -14.54 2.03 9.50
N ILE A 166 -13.84 3.14 9.36
CA ILE A 166 -12.78 3.28 8.36
C ILE A 166 -11.64 2.34 8.73
N THR A 167 -11.16 1.55 7.77
CA THR A 167 -10.04 0.61 7.93
C THR A 167 -9.12 0.68 6.71
N ASP A 168 -7.81 0.80 6.93
CA ASP A 168 -6.82 0.76 5.85
C ASP A 168 -6.82 -0.61 5.16
N GLY A 169 -6.85 -0.63 3.82
CA GLY A 169 -6.91 -1.86 3.03
C GLY A 169 -5.75 -2.81 3.27
N GLU A 170 -4.58 -2.29 3.67
CA GLU A 170 -3.44 -3.09 4.09
C GLU A 170 -3.78 -4.02 5.25
N ARG A 171 -4.61 -3.53 6.18
CA ARG A 171 -5.07 -4.29 7.33
C ARG A 171 -6.14 -5.31 6.93
N VAL A 172 -7.05 -4.92 6.04
CA VAL A 172 -8.06 -5.85 5.47
C VAL A 172 -7.36 -7.00 4.72
N CYS A 173 -6.35 -6.69 3.91
CA CYS A 173 -5.52 -7.68 3.22
C CYS A 173 -4.83 -8.63 4.20
N SER A 174 -4.23 -8.09 5.25
CA SER A 174 -3.55 -8.88 6.29
C SER A 174 -4.51 -9.88 6.94
N THR A 175 -5.74 -9.46 7.26
CA THR A 175 -6.77 -10.34 7.82
C THR A 175 -7.26 -11.36 6.79
N ALA A 176 -7.61 -10.93 5.57
CA ALA A 176 -8.25 -11.80 4.59
C ALA A 176 -7.29 -12.78 3.89
N VAL A 177 -6.04 -12.36 3.66
CA VAL A 177 -5.02 -13.11 2.90
C VAL A 177 -3.96 -13.73 3.82
N GLY A 178 -3.79 -13.20 5.04
CA GLY A 178 -2.73 -13.63 5.96
C GLY A 178 -1.34 -13.05 5.63
N TRP A 179 -1.25 -12.21 4.59
CA TRP A 179 -0.02 -11.56 4.16
C TRP A 179 -0.33 -10.19 3.54
N ASN A 180 0.52 -9.21 3.84
CA ASN A 180 0.48 -7.89 3.23
C ASN A 180 1.87 -7.26 3.24
N PHE A 181 2.23 -6.59 2.14
CA PHE A 181 3.47 -5.82 2.02
C PHE A 181 3.20 -4.37 1.60
N GLY A 182 2.01 -3.86 1.89
CA GLY A 182 1.59 -2.51 1.49
C GLY A 182 1.30 -2.36 0.01
N ASP A 183 1.09 -3.47 -0.71
CA ASP A 183 0.78 -3.46 -2.13
C ASP A 183 -0.72 -3.34 -2.36
N GLY A 184 -1.17 -2.16 -2.81
CA GLY A 184 -2.59 -1.92 -3.11
C GLY A 184 -3.21 -2.84 -4.15
N HIS A 185 -2.39 -3.51 -4.97
CA HIS A 185 -2.89 -4.53 -5.88
C HIS A 185 -3.48 -5.75 -5.17
N LEU A 186 -3.14 -5.98 -3.89
CA LEU A 186 -3.65 -7.12 -3.10
C LEU A 186 -4.99 -6.84 -2.43
N HIS A 187 -5.36 -5.57 -2.30
CA HIS A 187 -6.63 -5.15 -1.70
C HIS A 187 -7.47 -4.29 -2.63
N ASN A 188 -7.40 -4.62 -3.92
CA ASN A 188 -8.19 -4.01 -4.99
C ASN A 188 -9.53 -4.73 -5.21
N GLU A 189 -10.16 -4.49 -6.37
CA GLU A 189 -11.45 -5.07 -6.75
C GLU A 189 -11.47 -6.61 -6.72
N GLN A 190 -10.33 -7.28 -6.87
CA GLN A 190 -10.26 -8.74 -6.74
C GLN A 190 -10.50 -9.19 -5.29
N LEU A 191 -9.90 -8.52 -4.32
CA LEU A 191 -10.14 -8.82 -2.91
C LEU A 191 -11.58 -8.49 -2.53
N ILE A 192 -12.10 -7.35 -3.00
CA ILE A 192 -13.49 -6.95 -2.78
C ILE A 192 -14.45 -8.04 -3.27
N ALA A 193 -14.29 -8.49 -4.53
CA ALA A 193 -15.12 -9.55 -5.10
C ALA A 193 -15.00 -10.87 -4.31
N ALA A 194 -13.78 -11.24 -3.93
CA ALA A 194 -13.52 -12.47 -3.18
C ALA A 194 -14.09 -12.43 -1.75
N MET A 195 -14.12 -11.26 -1.11
CA MET A 195 -14.77 -11.07 0.19
C MET A 195 -16.29 -11.06 0.03
N GLN A 196 -16.84 -10.41 -0.99
CA GLN A 196 -18.27 -10.42 -1.28
C GLN A 196 -18.80 -11.84 -1.48
N GLN A 197 -18.09 -12.67 -2.25
CA GLN A 197 -18.48 -14.06 -2.48
C GLN A 197 -18.56 -14.88 -1.18
N ARG A 198 -17.70 -14.59 -0.20
CA ARG A 198 -17.64 -15.34 1.07
C ARG A 198 -18.59 -14.79 2.13
N CYS A 199 -18.75 -13.46 2.18
CA CYS A 199 -19.43 -12.78 3.27
C CYS A 199 -20.88 -12.38 2.93
N GLY A 200 -21.23 -12.24 1.66
CA GLY A 200 -22.58 -11.84 1.24
C GLY A 200 -22.99 -10.48 1.79
N PHE A 201 -22.18 -9.45 1.52
CA PHE A 201 -22.51 -8.08 1.92
C PHE A 201 -23.77 -7.60 1.20
N GLN A 202 -24.53 -6.77 1.91
CA GLN A 202 -25.67 -6.03 1.38
C GLN A 202 -25.19 -4.66 0.87
N PRO A 203 -25.96 -4.01 -0.03
CA PRO A 203 -25.66 -2.67 -0.50
C PRO A 203 -25.41 -1.70 0.67
N GLY A 204 -24.34 -0.92 0.59
CA GLY A 204 -23.97 0.05 1.62
C GLY A 204 -23.17 -0.50 2.81
N GLU A 205 -23.04 -1.82 2.99
CA GLU A 205 -22.34 -2.35 4.17
C GLU A 205 -20.81 -2.22 4.10
N VAL A 206 -20.25 -2.31 2.89
CA VAL A 206 -18.81 -2.15 2.64
C VAL A 206 -18.62 -1.23 1.45
N ARG A 207 -18.08 -0.03 1.72
CA ARG A 207 -17.78 1.00 0.72
C ARG A 207 -16.28 1.19 0.68
N VAL A 208 -15.68 1.13 -0.50
CA VAL A 208 -14.23 1.09 -0.67
C VAL A 208 -13.79 2.22 -1.57
N VAL A 209 -12.84 3.01 -1.08
CA VAL A 209 -12.06 3.95 -1.86
C VAL A 209 -10.87 3.19 -2.44
N LEU A 210 -10.68 3.24 -3.75
CA LEU A 210 -9.46 2.81 -4.41
C LEU A 210 -8.78 4.00 -5.06
N LEU A 211 -7.51 4.23 -4.73
CA LEU A 211 -6.67 5.28 -5.29
C LEU A 211 -5.42 4.66 -5.92
N ASP A 212 -5.33 4.75 -7.25
CA ASP A 212 -4.18 4.24 -8.00
C ASP A 212 -2.96 5.12 -7.77
N ALA A 213 -1.79 4.51 -7.79
CA ALA A 213 -0.54 5.26 -7.82
C ALA A 213 -0.43 6.15 -9.07
N GLN A 214 0.30 7.24 -8.93
CA GLN A 214 0.55 8.21 -9.99
C GLN A 214 1.46 7.60 -11.08
N PRO A 215 1.03 7.58 -12.35
CA PRO A 215 1.94 7.31 -13.48
C PRO A 215 2.93 8.46 -13.63
N ILE A 216 4.21 8.17 -13.86
CA ILE A 216 5.28 9.20 -13.86
C ILE A 216 5.06 10.35 -14.86
N HIS A 217 4.31 10.09 -15.93
CA HIS A 217 4.03 11.01 -17.02
C HIS A 217 2.69 11.77 -16.85
N ARG A 218 1.97 11.58 -15.74
CA ARG A 218 0.68 12.23 -15.47
C ARG A 218 0.69 12.88 -14.09
N GLN A 219 0.11 14.07 -13.97
CA GLN A 219 0.02 14.82 -12.71
C GLN A 219 -1.29 14.57 -11.95
N THR A 220 -1.82 13.35 -12.10
CA THR A 220 -3.12 12.94 -11.56
C THR A 220 -3.04 11.51 -11.03
N GLN A 221 -3.84 11.22 -10.00
CA GLN A 221 -4.13 9.86 -9.56
C GLN A 221 -5.58 9.53 -9.88
N GLU A 222 -5.81 8.34 -10.45
CA GLU A 222 -7.16 7.85 -10.73
C GLU A 222 -7.74 7.21 -9.47
N TYR A 223 -9.02 7.45 -9.21
CA TYR A 223 -9.74 6.80 -8.12
C TYR A 223 -11.00 6.10 -8.60
N ARG A 224 -11.45 5.13 -7.81
CA ARG A 224 -12.74 4.46 -7.95
C ARG A 224 -13.38 4.32 -6.58
N LEU A 225 -14.69 4.47 -6.51
CA LEU A 225 -15.48 4.17 -5.34
C LEU A 225 -16.33 2.94 -5.65
N VAL A 226 -16.22 1.93 -4.80
CA VAL A 226 -16.82 0.62 -4.99
C VAL A 226 -17.66 0.26 -3.79
N ASP A 227 -18.86 -0.20 -4.04
CA ASP A 227 -19.68 -0.89 -3.07
C ASP A 227 -19.46 -2.39 -3.26
N ALA A 228 -19.09 -3.12 -2.20
CA ALA A 228 -18.72 -4.52 -2.34
C ALA A 228 -19.86 -5.40 -2.86
N ALA A 229 -21.12 -5.00 -2.66
CA ALA A 229 -22.29 -5.75 -3.10
C ALA A 229 -22.75 -5.36 -4.51
N THR A 230 -22.64 -4.07 -4.87
CA THR A 230 -23.22 -3.52 -6.11
C THR A 230 -22.20 -3.10 -7.17
N GLY A 231 -20.92 -3.06 -6.83
CA GLY A 231 -19.83 -2.73 -7.74
C GLY A 231 -19.41 -1.27 -7.72
N GLU A 232 -18.70 -0.85 -8.77
CA GLU A 232 -18.23 0.53 -8.92
C GLU A 232 -19.41 1.48 -9.15
N PHE A 233 -19.46 2.57 -8.40
CA PHE A 233 -20.51 3.59 -8.52
C PHE A 233 -19.97 5.00 -8.82
N GLU A 234 -18.67 5.24 -8.64
CA GLU A 234 -18.02 6.49 -9.03
C GLU A 234 -16.59 6.23 -9.48
N ARG A 235 -16.14 6.95 -10.51
CA ARG A 235 -14.75 6.98 -10.96
C ARG A 235 -14.34 8.41 -11.29
N GLY A 236 -13.08 8.73 -11.04
CA GLY A 236 -12.54 10.02 -11.42
C GLY A 236 -11.04 10.11 -11.23
N TYR A 237 -10.57 11.34 -11.07
CA TYR A 237 -9.19 11.61 -10.71
C TYR A 237 -9.04 12.78 -9.74
N VAL A 238 -7.91 12.81 -9.03
CA VAL A 238 -7.44 13.94 -8.23
C VAL A 238 -6.12 14.44 -8.80
N ARG A 239 -5.85 15.75 -8.68
CA ARG A 239 -4.57 16.33 -9.13
C ARG A 239 -3.55 16.23 -8.02
N VAL A 240 -2.33 15.88 -8.39
CA VAL A 240 -1.24 15.71 -7.41
C VAL A 240 -0.89 17.03 -6.74
N ALA A 241 -0.91 18.13 -7.50
CA ALA A 241 -0.68 19.46 -6.97
C ALA A 241 -1.69 19.87 -5.88
N ASP A 242 -2.94 19.43 -5.98
CA ASP A 242 -3.97 19.78 -5.02
C ASP A 242 -3.80 18.99 -3.71
N MET A 243 -3.25 17.77 -3.77
CA MET A 243 -2.92 17.01 -2.57
C MET A 243 -1.66 17.57 -1.87
N VAL A 244 -0.58 17.86 -2.63
CA VAL A 244 0.73 18.22 -2.05
C VAL A 244 0.73 19.55 -1.30
N ASN A 245 -0.19 20.47 -1.60
CA ASN A 245 -0.27 21.78 -0.93
C ASN A 245 -1.19 21.82 0.30
N ARG A 246 -1.85 20.71 0.64
CA ARG A 246 -2.84 20.63 1.73
C ARG A 246 -2.28 20.08 3.04
N GLN A 247 -2.91 20.43 4.16
CA GLN A 247 -2.61 19.80 5.43
C GLN A 247 -3.18 18.37 5.49
N PRO A 248 -2.63 17.47 6.33
CA PRO A 248 -3.13 16.11 6.48
C PRO A 248 -4.60 16.00 6.90
N TRP A 249 -5.17 17.03 7.54
CA TRP A 249 -6.56 17.06 8.00
C TRP A 249 -7.50 17.84 7.07
N ASP A 250 -6.99 18.39 5.96
CA ASP A 250 -7.82 19.13 5.00
C ASP A 250 -8.45 18.11 4.03
N ASP A 251 -9.66 17.65 4.36
CA ASP A 251 -10.41 16.61 3.66
C ASP A 251 -11.33 17.13 2.52
N ASP A 252 -11.01 18.29 1.95
CA ASP A 252 -11.72 18.96 0.85
C ASP A 252 -10.93 18.96 -0.47
N VAL A 253 -10.13 17.91 -0.76
CA VAL A 253 -9.38 17.80 -2.01
C VAL A 253 -10.32 17.93 -3.23
N PRO A 254 -10.03 18.78 -4.23
CA PRO A 254 -10.82 18.83 -5.45
C PRO A 254 -10.83 17.48 -6.17
N VAL A 255 -12.04 16.97 -6.43
CA VAL A 255 -12.29 15.68 -7.07
C VAL A 255 -12.91 15.91 -8.44
N HIS A 256 -12.35 15.29 -9.48
CA HIS A 256 -12.84 15.38 -10.85
C HIS A 256 -13.49 14.07 -11.27
N VAL A 257 -14.82 14.03 -11.25
CA VAL A 257 -15.61 12.85 -11.64
C VAL A 257 -15.58 12.70 -13.16
N LEU A 258 -15.31 11.48 -13.64
CA LEU A 258 -15.39 11.14 -15.05
C LEU A 258 -16.82 10.70 -15.40
N PRO A 259 -17.32 11.01 -16.62
CA PRO A 259 -18.61 10.52 -17.06
C PRO A 259 -18.60 8.99 -17.13
N GLY A 260 -19.69 8.38 -16.65
CA GLY A 260 -19.93 6.94 -16.67
C GLY A 260 -20.33 6.40 -18.03
#